data_AF-A0A1Q5P922-F1
#
_entry.id   AF-A0A1Q5P922-F1
#
_cell.length_a   1.000
_cell.length_b   1.000
_cell.length_c   1.000
_cell.angle_alpha   90.00
_cell.angle_beta   90.00
_cell.angle_gamma   90.00
#
_symmetry.space_group_name_H-M   'P 1'
#
loop_
_entity.id
_entity.type
_entity.pdbx_description
1 polymer ?
#
loop_
_entity_poly.entity_id
_entity_poly.type
_entity_poly.pdbx_seq_one_letter_code
_entity_poly.pdbx_strand_id
1 'polypeptide(L)'
;MLPFFLKLFTNAKSPSPDAELLRLYRQSGDLEHLGELFQRHSELVYLVCLKYLKDEEESKDATMQLFEHLATALLQHEVSNFKSWLYTTTKHHCLMKLRAQKGATGTYQGDTWLPLMENYEPLHLTEAEQTEETEQLLRKALQQLPVEQGTCIELFYLQQKSYAEIADLTGFELSKVKSYIQNGKRNLKLYMEKHHATR
;
A
#
# COMPACT_ATOMS: atom_id res chain seq x y z
N MET A 1 14.21 15.44 -5.72
CA MET A 1 13.57 15.48 -4.39
C MET A 1 12.72 14.22 -4.22
N LEU A 2 13.33 13.03 -4.08
CA LEU A 2 12.70 11.79 -3.59
C LEU A 2 13.76 10.66 -3.53
N PRO A 3 14.49 10.54 -2.41
CA PRO A 3 15.03 9.25 -1.98
C PRO A 3 14.76 9.05 -0.48
N PHE A 4 13.90 8.08 -0.11
CA PHE A 4 13.78 7.67 1.30
C PHE A 4 13.30 6.21 1.50
N PHE A 5 13.20 5.40 0.45
CA PHE A 5 12.37 4.18 0.52
C PHE A 5 13.13 2.90 0.20
N LEU A 6 14.38 2.77 0.65
CA LEU A 6 15.20 1.61 0.31
C LEU A 6 15.99 1.10 1.51
N LYS A 7 15.48 0.00 2.07
CA LYS A 7 16.24 -1.14 2.57
C LYS A 7 15.24 -2.27 2.82
N LEU A 8 15.43 -3.41 2.17
CA LEU A 8 15.51 -4.75 2.80
C LEU A 8 15.51 -5.85 1.71
N PHE A 9 16.41 -6.81 1.89
CA PHE A 9 16.98 -7.70 0.88
C PHE A 9 16.23 -9.04 0.67
N THR A 10 16.34 -9.55 -0.56
CA THR A 10 16.51 -10.94 -1.06
C THR A 10 15.80 -12.17 -0.47
N ASN A 11 15.13 -12.88 -1.40
CA ASN A 11 15.10 -14.32 -1.74
C ASN A 11 15.03 -15.41 -0.63
N ALA A 12 14.04 -16.30 -0.82
CA ALA A 12 13.72 -17.55 -0.14
C ALA A 12 14.63 -17.98 1.02
N LYS A 13 14.22 -17.61 2.24
CA LYS A 13 14.57 -18.27 3.52
C LYS A 13 13.33 -18.25 4.41
N SER A 14 13.28 -19.16 5.38
CA SER A 14 12.31 -19.25 6.48
C SER A 14 11.46 -17.99 6.70
N PRO A 15 10.13 -18.11 6.88
CA PRO A 15 9.24 -16.96 7.04
C PRO A 15 9.85 -15.96 8.03
N SER A 16 9.86 -14.68 7.65
CA SER A 16 10.40 -13.65 8.54
C SER A 16 9.68 -13.72 9.88
N PRO A 17 10.33 -13.32 10.99
CA PRO A 17 9.68 -13.32 12.30
C PRO A 17 8.34 -12.57 12.31
N ASP A 18 8.19 -11.56 11.45
CA ASP A 18 6.94 -10.81 11.28
C ASP A 18 5.86 -11.63 10.54
N ALA A 19 6.24 -12.38 9.50
CA ALA A 19 5.31 -13.25 8.78
C ALA A 19 4.77 -14.37 9.68
N GLU A 20 5.60 -14.90 10.58
CA GLU A 20 5.18 -15.90 11.56
C GLU A 20 4.22 -15.29 12.60
N LEU A 21 4.52 -14.12 13.16
CA LEU A 21 3.63 -13.42 14.08
C LEU A 21 2.27 -13.11 13.45
N LEU A 22 2.25 -12.66 12.19
CA LEU A 22 1.01 -12.44 11.44
C LEU A 22 0.20 -13.72 11.26
N ARG A 23 0.88 -14.83 10.93
CA ARG A 23 0.24 -16.14 10.77
C ARG A 23 -0.40 -16.59 12.08
N LEU A 24 0.33 -16.51 13.18
CA LEU A 24 -0.16 -16.87 14.51
C LEU A 24 -1.33 -15.98 14.91
N TYR A 25 -1.20 -14.65 14.78
CA TYR A 25 -2.26 -13.70 15.07
C TYR A 25 -3.55 -14.03 14.30
N ARG A 26 -3.44 -14.34 13.01
CA ARG A 26 -4.60 -14.65 12.19
C ARG A 26 -5.31 -15.93 12.59
N GLN A 27 -4.55 -16.93 13.06
CA GLN A 27 -5.11 -18.22 13.49
C GLN A 27 -5.77 -18.14 14.87
N SER A 28 -5.17 -17.39 15.79
CA SER A 28 -5.59 -17.34 17.20
C SER A 28 -6.48 -16.15 17.55
N GLY A 29 -6.35 -15.03 16.82
CA GLY A 29 -6.90 -13.74 17.22
C GLY A 29 -6.19 -13.11 18.43
N ASP A 30 -5.10 -13.71 18.91
CA ASP A 30 -4.44 -13.35 20.16
C ASP A 30 -3.59 -12.09 20.00
N LEU A 31 -3.98 -11.04 20.73
CA LEU A 31 -3.37 -9.72 20.70
C LEU A 31 -1.92 -9.69 21.17
N GLU A 32 -1.40 -10.72 21.86
CA GLU A 32 0.02 -10.79 22.22
C GLU A 32 0.92 -10.80 20.97
N HIS A 33 0.57 -11.59 19.95
CA HIS A 33 1.30 -11.67 18.68
C HIS A 33 1.26 -10.34 17.93
N LEU A 34 0.11 -9.67 17.96
CA LEU A 34 -0.07 -8.36 17.35
C LEU A 34 0.71 -7.27 18.10
N GLY A 35 0.71 -7.34 19.43
CA GLY A 35 1.44 -6.43 20.31
C GLY A 35 2.94 -6.47 20.05
N GLU A 36 3.52 -7.67 19.93
CA GLU A 36 4.93 -7.83 19.57
C GLU A 36 5.24 -7.23 18.20
N LEU A 37 4.37 -7.49 17.22
CA LEU A 37 4.53 -6.96 15.86
C LEU A 37 4.47 -5.42 15.86
N PHE A 38 3.50 -4.82 16.56
CA PHE A 38 3.35 -3.37 16.65
C PHE A 38 4.50 -2.72 17.43
N GLN A 39 4.97 -3.34 18.50
CA GLN A 39 6.13 -2.85 19.24
C GLN A 39 7.36 -2.71 18.33
N ARG A 40 7.65 -3.73 17.51
CA ARG A 40 8.78 -3.74 16.57
C ARG A 40 8.71 -2.64 15.50
N HIS A 41 7.49 -2.23 15.10
CA HIS A 41 7.29 -1.29 13.99
C HIS A 41 6.75 0.08 14.42
N SER A 42 6.51 0.30 15.71
CA SER A 42 6.02 1.57 16.28
C SER A 42 6.85 2.78 15.86
N GLU A 43 8.18 2.68 15.96
CA GLU A 43 9.10 3.75 15.55
C GLU A 43 9.00 4.04 14.04
N LEU A 44 8.92 3.01 13.20
CA LEU A 44 8.77 3.17 11.75
C LEU A 44 7.50 3.96 11.42
N VAL A 45 6.37 3.54 11.98
CA VAL A 45 5.07 4.18 11.73
C VAL A 45 5.11 5.63 12.20
N TYR A 46 5.59 5.86 13.43
CA TYR A 46 5.70 7.21 13.99
C TYR A 46 6.59 8.14 13.14
N LEU A 47 7.77 7.68 12.72
CA LEU A 47 8.69 8.50 11.92
C LEU A 47 8.13 8.78 10.52
N VAL A 48 7.38 7.85 9.93
CA VAL A 48 6.67 8.10 8.66
C VAL A 48 5.56 9.14 8.88
N CYS A 49 4.76 9.01 9.94
CA CYS A 49 3.76 10.02 10.32
C CYS A 49 4.40 11.41 10.48
N LEU A 50 5.46 11.50 11.28
CA LEU A 50 6.17 12.75 11.56
C LEU A 50 6.73 13.40 10.30
N LYS A 51 7.29 12.60 9.38
CA LYS A 51 7.79 13.09 8.09
C LYS A 51 6.71 13.77 7.25
N TYR A 52 5.48 13.26 7.25
CA TYR A 52 4.39 13.79 6.42
C TYR A 52 3.56 14.86 7.12
N LEU A 53 3.18 14.63 8.37
CA LEU A 53 2.30 15.52 9.14
C LEU A 53 3.06 16.71 9.74
N LYS A 54 4.36 16.57 10.02
CA LYS A 54 5.24 17.60 10.60
C LYS A 54 4.74 18.19 11.93
N ASP A 55 3.95 17.41 12.66
CA ASP A 55 3.41 17.73 13.97
C ASP A 55 3.49 16.48 14.86
N GLU A 56 4.03 16.62 16.07
CA GLU A 56 4.30 15.47 16.95
C GLU A 56 3.02 14.85 17.53
N GLU A 57 2.05 15.67 17.95
CA GLU A 57 0.81 15.19 18.57
C GLU A 57 -0.06 14.50 17.52
N GLU A 58 -0.24 15.12 16.36
CA GLU A 58 -0.95 14.53 15.23
C GLU A 58 -0.28 13.24 14.72
N SER A 59 1.05 13.14 14.81
CA SER A 59 1.77 11.93 14.41
C SER A 59 1.60 10.79 15.40
N LYS A 60 1.52 11.08 16.70
CA LYS A 60 1.19 10.08 17.73
C LYS A 60 -0.24 9.58 17.55
N ASP A 61 -1.18 10.50 17.36
CA ASP A 61 -2.60 10.19 17.09
C ASP A 61 -2.76 9.32 15.83
N ALA A 62 -2.16 9.71 14.71
CA ALA A 62 -2.20 8.95 13.47
C ALA A 62 -1.58 7.54 13.60
N THR A 63 -0.51 7.40 14.40
CA THR A 63 0.10 6.10 14.69
C THR A 63 -0.86 5.18 15.44
N MET A 64 -1.54 5.71 16.46
CA MET A 64 -2.53 4.96 17.24
C MET A 64 -3.72 4.53 16.40
N GLN A 65 -4.30 5.47 15.64
CA GLN A 65 -5.42 5.19 14.73
C GLN A 65 -5.06 4.12 13.70
N LEU A 66 -3.84 4.18 13.15
CA LEU A 66 -3.37 3.16 12.21
C LEU A 66 -3.33 1.79 12.89
N PHE A 67 -2.71 1.66 14.06
CA PHE A 67 -2.63 0.37 14.75
C PHE A 67 -3.99 -0.19 15.17
N GLU A 68 -4.92 0.64 15.61
CA GLU A 68 -6.29 0.24 15.88
C GLU A 68 -6.97 -0.34 14.64
N HIS A 69 -6.86 0.35 13.50
CA HIS A 69 -7.38 -0.14 12.23
C HIS A 69 -6.73 -1.47 11.81
N LEU A 70 -5.41 -1.56 11.93
CA LEU A 70 -4.63 -2.72 11.53
C LEU A 70 -4.97 -3.99 12.32
N ALA A 71 -5.38 -3.87 13.59
CA ALA A 71 -5.80 -5.01 14.39
C ALA A 71 -6.93 -5.79 13.69
N THR A 72 -7.95 -5.09 13.20
CA THR A 72 -9.06 -5.74 12.49
C THR A 72 -8.67 -6.19 11.08
N ALA A 73 -7.88 -5.37 10.37
CA ALA A 73 -7.56 -5.61 8.97
C ALA A 73 -6.64 -6.82 8.74
N LEU A 74 -5.69 -7.06 9.66
CA LEU A 74 -4.73 -8.17 9.56
C LEU A 74 -5.35 -9.55 9.82
N LEU A 75 -6.55 -9.61 10.42
CA LEU A 75 -7.33 -10.85 10.49
C LEU A 75 -7.98 -11.21 9.15
N GLN A 76 -8.34 -10.19 8.37
CA GLN A 76 -9.09 -10.34 7.11
C GLN A 76 -8.17 -10.53 5.89
N HIS A 77 -6.96 -9.97 5.92
CA HIS A 77 -6.10 -9.89 4.74
C HIS A 77 -4.68 -10.41 5.01
N GLU A 78 -4.14 -11.16 4.05
CA GLU A 78 -2.77 -11.69 4.15
C GLU A 78 -1.76 -10.64 3.69
N VAL A 79 -0.65 -10.54 4.40
CA VAL A 79 0.42 -9.57 4.10
C VAL A 79 1.76 -10.30 4.07
N SER A 80 2.34 -10.42 2.88
CA SER A 80 3.60 -11.16 2.65
C SER A 80 4.85 -10.35 3.04
N ASN A 81 4.88 -9.04 2.76
CA ASN A 81 5.97 -8.14 3.13
C ASN A 81 5.47 -7.05 4.09
N PHE A 82 5.31 -7.43 5.37
CA PHE A 82 4.68 -6.57 6.37
C PHE A 82 5.31 -5.19 6.48
N LYS A 83 6.64 -5.10 6.53
CA LYS A 83 7.32 -3.81 6.71
C LYS A 83 7.12 -2.86 5.53
N SER A 84 7.27 -3.34 4.29
CA SER A 84 7.07 -2.52 3.10
C SER A 84 5.61 -2.09 2.95
N TRP A 85 4.71 -3.03 3.23
CA TRP A 85 3.28 -2.79 3.26
C TRP A 85 2.91 -1.74 4.31
N LEU A 86 3.37 -1.91 5.55
CA LEU A 86 3.11 -1.01 6.68
C LEU A 86 3.60 0.40 6.40
N TYR A 87 4.81 0.55 5.83
CA TYR A 87 5.30 1.86 5.39
C TYR A 87 4.28 2.50 4.45
N THR A 88 3.88 1.79 3.39
CA THR A 88 3.01 2.34 2.34
C THR A 88 1.64 2.70 2.88
N THR A 89 1.06 1.83 3.71
CA THR A 89 -0.20 2.08 4.41
C THR A 89 -0.11 3.32 5.29
N THR A 90 0.98 3.46 6.07
CA THR A 90 1.21 4.64 6.92
C THR A 90 1.31 5.92 6.09
N LYS A 91 2.11 5.92 5.01
CA LYS A 91 2.22 7.04 4.08
C LYS A 91 0.85 7.46 3.53
N HIS A 92 0.06 6.50 3.05
CA HIS A 92 -1.26 6.79 2.49
C HIS A 92 -2.20 7.39 3.55
N HIS A 93 -2.21 6.84 4.76
CA HIS A 93 -2.98 7.38 5.87
C HIS A 93 -2.64 8.85 6.12
N CYS A 94 -1.35 9.21 6.22
CA CYS A 94 -0.94 10.61 6.40
C CYS A 94 -1.37 11.51 5.24
N LEU A 95 -1.22 11.04 3.99
CA LEU A 95 -1.62 11.81 2.81
C LEU A 95 -3.13 12.05 2.78
N MET A 96 -3.94 11.08 3.20
CA MET A 96 -5.39 11.25 3.29
C MET A 96 -5.76 12.26 4.38
N LYS A 97 -5.16 12.16 5.56
CA LYS A 97 -5.37 13.11 6.66
C LYS A 97 -5.05 14.55 6.25
N LEU A 98 -3.93 14.76 5.56
CA LEU A 98 -3.54 16.07 5.01
C LEU A 98 -4.51 16.62 3.95
N ARG A 99 -5.17 15.75 3.18
CA ARG A 99 -6.19 16.19 2.21
C ARG A 99 -7.47 16.63 2.89
N ALA A 100 -7.90 15.88 3.90
CA ALA A 100 -9.08 16.20 4.70
C ALA A 100 -8.92 17.58 5.37
N GLN A 101 -7.73 17.86 5.94
CA GLN A 101 -7.41 19.16 6.55
C GLN A 101 -7.45 20.34 5.56
N LYS A 102 -7.23 20.11 4.26
CA LYS A 102 -7.23 21.15 3.21
C LYS A 102 -8.62 21.45 2.65
N GLY A 103 -9.69 20.85 3.20
CA GLY A 103 -11.05 21.11 2.75
C GLY A 103 -11.38 20.55 1.36
N ALA A 104 -10.59 19.61 0.84
CA ALA A 104 -10.98 18.87 -0.35
C ALA A 104 -12.23 18.05 0.00
N THR A 105 -13.34 18.32 -0.68
CA THR A 105 -14.65 17.69 -0.51
C THR A 105 -14.59 16.20 -0.83
N GLY A 106 -14.16 15.42 0.15
CA GLY A 106 -14.38 14.00 0.26
C GLY A 106 -14.50 13.75 1.75
N THR A 107 -15.68 13.37 2.21
CA THR A 107 -15.92 13.06 3.62
C THR A 107 -14.90 12.02 4.07
N TYR A 108 -13.85 12.46 4.76
CA TYR A 108 -13.09 11.61 5.65
C TYR A 108 -13.97 11.40 6.89
N GLN A 109 -15.08 10.69 6.71
CA GLN A 109 -15.66 9.94 7.82
C GLN A 109 -14.56 8.95 8.20
N GLY A 110 -14.17 8.93 9.46
CA GLY A 110 -13.07 8.14 10.03
C GLY A 110 -13.14 6.62 9.78
N ASP A 111 -14.11 6.18 8.98
CA ASP A 111 -14.38 4.82 8.57
C ASP A 111 -13.94 4.51 7.12
N THR A 112 -13.59 5.51 6.31
CA THR A 112 -13.07 5.26 4.94
C THR A 112 -11.56 5.03 4.97
N TRP A 113 -11.13 4.14 5.85
CA TRP A 113 -9.91 3.40 5.59
C TRP A 113 -10.12 2.72 4.24
N LEU A 114 -9.25 2.99 3.27
CA LEU A 114 -9.21 2.21 2.04
C LEU A 114 -9.31 0.74 2.46
N PRO A 115 -10.36 -0.03 2.05
CA PRO A 115 -10.41 -1.43 2.37
C PRO A 115 -9.07 -1.99 1.93
N LEU A 116 -8.36 -2.51 2.93
CA LEU A 116 -6.98 -2.91 2.86
C LEU A 116 -6.77 -3.52 1.49
N MET A 117 -5.97 -2.87 0.65
CA MET A 117 -5.76 -3.34 -0.71
C MET A 117 -5.35 -4.81 -0.59
N GLU A 118 -6.26 -5.72 -0.99
CA GLU A 118 -5.99 -7.15 -1.01
C GLU A 118 -4.70 -7.31 -1.78
N ASN A 119 -3.64 -7.65 -1.06
CA ASN A 119 -2.29 -7.68 -1.57
C ASN A 119 -1.87 -6.35 -2.18
N TYR A 120 -1.54 -5.33 -1.37
CA TYR A 120 -0.45 -4.44 -1.77
C TYR A 120 0.87 -5.23 -1.69
N GLU A 121 1.01 -6.29 -2.49
CA GLU A 121 2.34 -6.67 -2.97
C GLU A 121 2.83 -5.43 -3.72
N PRO A 122 3.87 -4.73 -3.25
CA PRO A 122 4.58 -3.84 -4.14
C PRO A 122 4.87 -4.63 -5.43
N LEU A 123 4.77 -3.99 -6.59
CA LEU A 123 5.50 -4.48 -7.76
C LEU A 123 6.98 -4.47 -7.33
N HIS A 124 7.44 -5.60 -6.81
CA HIS A 124 8.77 -5.79 -6.25
C HIS A 124 9.75 -5.86 -7.42
N LEU A 125 10.10 -4.70 -7.95
CA LEU A 125 11.27 -4.52 -8.78
C LEU A 125 12.40 -4.20 -7.81
N THR A 126 13.33 -5.13 -7.63
CA THR A 126 14.50 -4.91 -6.79
C THR A 126 15.30 -3.69 -7.27
N GLU A 127 16.08 -3.06 -6.39
CA GLU A 127 17.00 -1.97 -6.75
C GLU A 127 17.99 -2.40 -7.85
N ALA A 128 18.32 -3.70 -7.92
CA ALA A 128 19.12 -4.31 -8.98
C ALA A 128 18.36 -4.51 -10.30
N GLU A 129 17.03 -4.48 -10.26
CA GLU A 129 16.13 -4.53 -11.43
C GLU A 129 15.64 -3.14 -11.84
N GLN A 130 15.90 -2.07 -11.08
CA GLN A 130 15.53 -0.70 -11.46
C GLN A 130 16.54 -0.11 -12.46
N THR A 131 16.66 -0.79 -13.59
CA THR A 131 17.36 -0.27 -14.76
C THR A 131 16.40 0.61 -15.55
N GLU A 132 16.95 1.50 -16.38
CA GLU A 132 16.19 2.22 -17.39
C GLU A 132 15.33 1.27 -18.25
N GLU A 133 15.80 0.03 -18.45
CA GLU A 133 15.07 -1.02 -19.16
C GLU A 133 13.78 -1.43 -18.44
N THR A 134 13.80 -1.55 -17.12
CA THR A 134 12.61 -1.91 -16.34
C THR A 134 11.60 -0.78 -16.31
N GLU A 135 12.06 0.48 -16.25
CA GLU A 135 11.16 1.63 -16.42
C GLU A 135 10.52 1.66 -17.82
N GLN A 136 11.31 1.41 -18.87
CA GLN A 136 10.80 1.31 -20.24
C GLN A 136 9.81 0.14 -20.39
N LEU A 137 10.07 -0.99 -19.73
CA LEU A 137 9.18 -2.15 -19.75
C LEU A 137 7.86 -1.85 -19.05
N LEU A 138 7.89 -1.17 -17.89
CA LEU A 138 6.70 -0.74 -17.17
C LEU A 138 5.87 0.25 -18.01
N ARG A 139 6.52 1.19 -18.72
CA ARG A 139 5.83 2.11 -19.64
C ARG A 139 5.11 1.36 -20.76
N LYS A 140 5.75 0.34 -21.34
CA LYS A 140 5.12 -0.53 -22.35
C LYS A 140 3.96 -1.32 -21.74
N ALA A 141 4.13 -1.87 -20.53
CA ALA A 141 3.09 -2.61 -19.82
C ALA A 141 1.84 -1.76 -19.59
N LEU A 142 2.02 -0.50 -19.17
CA LEU A 142 0.92 0.46 -18.98
C LEU A 142 0.14 0.71 -20.28
N GLN A 143 0.83 0.76 -21.43
CA GLN A 143 0.18 0.91 -22.74
C GLN A 143 -0.62 -0.32 -23.18
N GLN A 144 -0.40 -1.49 -22.57
CA GLN A 144 -1.16 -2.71 -22.87
C GLN A 144 -2.42 -2.86 -22.01
N LEU A 145 -2.60 -2.02 -21.00
CA LEU A 145 -3.81 -2.09 -20.18
C LEU A 145 -5.03 -1.60 -20.95
N PRO A 146 -6.21 -2.22 -20.76
CA PRO A 146 -7.49 -1.61 -21.10
C PRO A 146 -7.57 -0.20 -20.53
N VAL A 147 -8.18 0.72 -21.28
CA VAL A 147 -8.21 2.16 -20.96
C VAL A 147 -8.68 2.40 -19.52
N GLU A 148 -9.75 1.73 -19.11
CA GLU A 148 -10.34 1.88 -17.77
C GLU A 148 -9.39 1.42 -16.67
N GLN A 149 -8.63 0.34 -16.90
CA GLN A 149 -7.61 -0.14 -15.97
C GLN A 149 -6.44 0.85 -15.91
N GLY A 150 -5.95 1.31 -17.07
CA GLY A 150 -4.86 2.28 -17.14
C GLY A 150 -5.20 3.58 -16.41
N THR A 151 -6.37 4.15 -16.68
CA THR A 151 -6.87 5.37 -16.02
C THR A 151 -6.98 5.18 -14.51
N CYS A 152 -7.57 4.08 -14.04
CA CYS A 152 -7.72 3.85 -12.60
C CYS A 152 -6.36 3.60 -11.92
N ILE A 153 -5.43 2.91 -12.57
CA ILE A 153 -4.05 2.70 -12.08
C ILE A 153 -3.32 4.03 -11.94
N GLU A 154 -3.41 4.91 -12.94
CA GLU A 154 -2.76 6.21 -12.92
C GLU A 154 -3.29 7.09 -11.79
N LEU A 155 -4.62 7.23 -11.71
CA LEU A 155 -5.27 8.04 -10.68
C LEU A 155 -4.94 7.53 -9.28
N PHE A 156 -4.95 6.20 -9.09
CA PHE A 156 -4.68 5.60 -7.79
C PHE A 156 -3.21 5.69 -7.39
N TYR A 157 -2.28 5.19 -8.22
CA TYR A 157 -0.89 5.05 -7.81
C TYR A 157 -0.06 6.33 -8.00
N LEU A 158 -0.30 7.08 -9.08
CA LEU A 158 0.47 8.29 -9.40
C LEU A 158 -0.15 9.52 -8.76
N GLN A 159 -1.46 9.67 -8.94
CA GLN A 159 -2.19 10.84 -8.42
C GLN A 159 -2.76 10.61 -7.02
N GLN A 160 -2.55 9.42 -6.46
CA GLN A 160 -2.85 9.08 -5.06
C GLN A 160 -4.33 9.23 -4.72
N LYS A 161 -5.24 9.12 -5.69
CA LYS A 161 -6.70 9.28 -5.49
C LYS A 161 -7.29 8.08 -4.77
N SER A 162 -8.24 8.34 -3.86
CA SER A 162 -9.06 7.30 -3.24
C SER A 162 -10.02 6.66 -4.26
N TYR A 163 -10.54 5.47 -3.96
CA TYR A 163 -11.52 4.82 -4.85
C TYR A 163 -12.77 5.69 -5.08
N ALA A 164 -13.22 6.41 -4.05
CA ALA A 164 -14.35 7.33 -4.16
C ALA A 164 -14.03 8.52 -5.08
N GLU A 165 -12.87 9.18 -4.88
CA GLU A 165 -12.43 10.25 -5.79
C GLU A 165 -12.30 9.76 -7.24
N ILE A 166 -11.81 8.53 -7.44
CA ILE A 166 -11.72 7.95 -8.79
C ILE A 166 -13.11 7.71 -9.37
N ALA A 167 -14.03 7.15 -8.60
CA ALA A 167 -15.41 6.95 -9.03
C ALA A 167 -16.07 8.29 -9.43
N ASP A 168 -15.90 9.32 -8.61
CA ASP A 168 -16.43 10.66 -8.86
C ASP A 168 -15.81 11.30 -10.12
N LEU A 169 -14.49 11.19 -10.29
CA LEU A 169 -13.76 11.76 -11.43
C LEU A 169 -14.06 11.05 -12.76
N THR A 170 -14.26 9.73 -12.72
CA THR A 170 -14.42 8.90 -13.93
C THR A 170 -15.88 8.59 -14.27
N GLY A 171 -16.80 8.76 -13.31
CA GLY A 171 -18.18 8.30 -13.41
C GLY A 171 -18.34 6.77 -13.30
N PHE A 172 -17.28 6.04 -12.98
CA PHE A 172 -17.36 4.59 -12.79
C PHE A 172 -17.97 4.24 -11.44
N GLU A 173 -18.72 3.13 -11.40
CA GLU A 173 -19.15 2.56 -10.12
C GLU A 173 -17.95 2.18 -9.25
N LEU A 174 -18.06 2.41 -7.94
CA LEU A 174 -16.98 2.12 -6.97
C LEU A 174 -16.50 0.66 -7.05
N SER A 175 -17.42 -0.29 -7.28
CA SER A 175 -17.12 -1.71 -7.49
C SER A 175 -16.24 -1.94 -8.71
N LYS A 176 -16.51 -1.23 -9.82
CA LYS A 176 -15.71 -1.27 -11.04
C LYS A 176 -14.34 -0.63 -10.84
N VAL A 177 -14.26 0.51 -10.14
CA VAL A 177 -12.96 1.14 -9.80
C VAL A 177 -12.05 0.16 -9.07
N LYS A 178 -12.55 -0.51 -8.02
CA LYS A 178 -11.80 -1.54 -7.29
C LYS A 178 -11.34 -2.66 -8.22
N SER A 179 -12.25 -3.17 -9.06
CA SER A 179 -11.95 -4.24 -10.02
C SER A 179 -10.92 -3.82 -11.08
N TYR A 180 -11.00 -2.60 -11.61
CA TYR A 180 -10.07 -2.09 -12.61
C TYR A 180 -8.66 -1.92 -12.05
N ILE A 181 -8.54 -1.46 -10.81
CA ILE A 181 -7.24 -1.32 -10.14
C ILE A 181 -6.63 -2.69 -9.85
N GLN A 182 -7.42 -3.63 -9.32
CA GLN A 182 -6.96 -4.99 -9.03
C GLN A 182 -6.52 -5.72 -10.31
N ASN A 183 -7.35 -5.69 -11.36
CA ASN A 183 -7.04 -6.33 -12.63
C ASN A 183 -5.88 -5.64 -13.37
N GLY A 184 -5.84 -4.31 -13.36
CA GLY A 184 -4.75 -3.53 -13.95
C GLY A 184 -3.41 -3.89 -13.31
N LYS A 185 -3.35 -3.94 -11.98
CA LYS A 185 -2.15 -4.36 -11.25
C LYS A 185 -1.73 -5.79 -11.61
N ARG A 186 -2.67 -6.74 -11.62
CA ARG A 186 -2.38 -8.13 -11.99
C ARG A 186 -1.81 -8.21 -13.41
N ASN A 187 -2.39 -7.48 -14.36
CA ASN A 187 -1.96 -7.46 -15.74
C ASN A 187 -0.57 -6.83 -15.91
N LEU A 188 -0.26 -5.77 -15.15
CA LEU A 188 1.10 -5.23 -15.09
C LEU A 188 2.10 -6.26 -14.58
N LYS A 189 1.79 -6.96 -13.47
CA LYS A 189 2.66 -8.00 -12.91
C LYS A 189 2.93 -9.11 -13.93
N LEU A 190 1.88 -9.66 -14.55
CA LEU A 190 2.00 -10.72 -15.56
C LEU A 190 2.83 -10.27 -16.78
N TYR A 191 2.65 -9.03 -17.23
CA TYR A 191 3.43 -8.49 -18.33
C TYR A 191 4.91 -8.37 -17.94
N MET A 192 5.20 -7.81 -16.75
CA MET A 192 6.56 -7.70 -16.25
C MET A 192 7.21 -9.08 -16.12
N GLU A 193 6.57 -10.05 -15.45
CA GLU A 193 7.10 -11.41 -15.25
C GLU A 193 7.40 -12.13 -16.57
N LYS A 194 6.48 -12.07 -17.54
CA LYS A 194 6.68 -12.67 -18.86
C LYS A 194 7.92 -12.13 -19.56
N HIS A 195 8.14 -10.81 -19.46
CA HIS A 195 9.22 -10.13 -20.16
C HIS A 195 10.53 -10.07 -19.36
N HIS A 196 10.49 -10.34 -18.06
CA HIS A 196 11.66 -10.61 -17.23
C HIS A 196 12.16 -12.07 -17.38
N ALA A 197 11.26 -13.05 -17.55
CA ALA A 197 11.60 -14.47 -17.71
C ALA A 197 12.09 -14.87 -19.12
N THR A 198 12.07 -13.94 -20.09
CA THR A 198 12.61 -14.18 -21.45
C THR A 198 14.10 -13.80 -21.55
N ARG A 199 14.80 -13.68 -20.41
CA ARG A 199 16.25 -13.53 -20.29
C ARG A 199 16.82 -14.75 -19.59
#